data_AF-A0A970H5B2-F1
#
_entry.id   AF-A0A970H5B2-F1
#
_cell.length_a   1.000
_cell.length_b   1.000
_cell.length_c   1.000
_cell.angle_alpha   90.00
_cell.angle_beta   90.00
_cell.angle_gamma   90.00
#
_symmetry.space_group_name_H-M   'P 1'
#
loop_
_entity.id
_entity.type
_entity.pdbx_description
1 polymer ?
#
loop_
_entity_poly.entity_id
_entity_poly.type
_entity_poly.pdbx_seq_one_letter_code
_entity_poly.pdbx_strand_id
1 'polypeptide(L)'
;MAETPKDIDLQECENLIKQIRDIISVNIVMGEDKRIEEIHVLAEDNRNAKQLVRDIETLLRVEYGIELDHKKISIVQLQKGQNISGDKRVKINAISYSLQGNQLEAMVELAFAKKTYQGRSSGINSRRNNLRLFAEATLEAVNSFLEDGIS
;
A
#
# COMPACT_ATOMS: atom_id res chain seq x y z
N MET A 1 47.74 8.41 -13.71
CA MET A 1 47.48 7.27 -12.81
C MET A 1 46.22 6.61 -13.32
N ALA A 2 46.33 5.41 -13.89
CA ALA A 2 45.18 4.66 -14.38
C ALA A 2 44.53 4.00 -13.15
N GLU A 3 43.33 4.46 -12.78
CA GLU A 3 42.54 3.84 -11.72
C GLU A 3 42.14 2.43 -12.20
N THR A 4 42.71 1.42 -11.53
CA THR A 4 42.36 0.01 -11.68
C THR A 4 40.84 -0.17 -11.50
N PRO A 5 40.16 -0.98 -12.34
CA PRO A 5 38.74 -1.25 -12.17
C PRO A 5 38.55 -1.86 -10.78
N LYS A 6 37.75 -1.19 -9.93
CA LYS A 6 37.29 -1.72 -8.64
C LYS A 6 36.77 -3.14 -8.91
N ASP A 7 37.34 -4.14 -8.26
CA ASP A 7 36.79 -5.50 -8.30
C ASP A 7 35.36 -5.39 -7.75
N ILE A 8 34.37 -5.68 -8.60
CA ILE A 8 32.97 -5.50 -8.24
C ILE A 8 32.62 -6.71 -7.38
N ASP A 9 32.65 -6.52 -6.06
CA ASP A 9 32.03 -7.48 -5.17
C ASP A 9 30.51 -7.44 -5.38
N LEU A 10 30.01 -8.48 -6.04
CA LEU A 10 28.59 -8.62 -6.37
C LEU A 10 27.72 -8.55 -5.13
N GLN A 11 28.18 -9.12 -4.02
CA GLN A 11 27.41 -9.14 -2.78
C GLN A 11 27.27 -7.74 -2.20
N GLU A 12 28.33 -6.94 -2.23
CA GLU A 12 28.31 -5.55 -1.77
C GLU A 12 27.42 -4.69 -2.68
N CYS A 13 27.52 -4.87 -3.99
CA CYS A 13 26.70 -4.16 -4.97
C CYS A 13 25.21 -4.48 -4.81
N GLU A 14 24.85 -5.75 -4.67
CA GLU A 14 23.47 -6.17 -4.40
C GLU A 14 22.94 -5.60 -3.08
N ASN A 15 23.77 -5.59 -2.03
CA ASN A 15 23.39 -5.03 -0.74
C ASN A 15 23.14 -3.52 -0.81
N LEU A 16 23.97 -2.79 -1.56
CA LEU A 16 23.77 -1.36 -1.79
C LEU A 16 22.46 -1.08 -2.55
N ILE A 17 22.18 -1.83 -3.62
CA ILE A 17 20.92 -1.67 -4.37
C ILE A 17 19.73 -2.02 -3.47
N LYS A 18 19.83 -3.06 -2.62
CA LYS A 18 18.79 -3.40 -1.63
C LYS A 18 18.52 -2.29 -0.61
N GLN A 19 19.42 -1.33 -0.40
CA GLN A 19 19.14 -0.18 0.47
C GLN A 19 18.22 0.87 -0.16
N ILE A 20 17.97 0.81 -1.47
CA ILE A 20 16.98 1.67 -2.12
C ILE A 20 15.59 1.29 -1.59
N ARG A 21 14.80 2.31 -1.25
CA ARG A 21 13.43 2.13 -0.77
C ARG A 21 12.59 1.31 -1.74
N ASP A 22 11.74 0.45 -1.17
CA ASP A 22 10.82 -0.44 -1.88
C ASP A 22 11.50 -1.58 -2.67
N ILE A 23 12.82 -1.75 -2.59
CA ILE A 23 13.51 -2.93 -3.14
C ILE A 23 13.51 -4.08 -2.13
N ILE A 24 13.02 -5.24 -2.54
CA ILE A 24 12.93 -6.46 -1.73
C ILE A 24 14.16 -7.33 -1.95
N SER A 25 14.56 -7.50 -3.21
CA SER A 25 15.67 -8.37 -3.59
C SER A 25 16.25 -7.93 -4.92
N VAL A 26 17.52 -8.23 -5.11
CA VAL A 26 18.30 -7.89 -6.29
C VAL A 26 19.16 -9.10 -6.62
N ASN A 27 19.26 -9.40 -7.90
CA ASN A 27 20.17 -10.39 -8.45
C ASN A 27 20.90 -9.77 -9.65
N ILE A 28 22.23 -9.79 -9.61
CA ILE A 28 23.07 -9.25 -10.66
C ILE A 28 23.71 -10.39 -11.45
N VAL A 29 23.53 -10.38 -12.78
CA VAL A 29 24.15 -11.33 -13.69
C VAL A 29 25.37 -10.66 -14.34
N MET A 30 26.53 -11.27 -14.15
CA MET A 30 27.79 -10.84 -14.77
C MET A 30 28.06 -11.66 -16.02
N GLY A 31 28.43 -10.98 -17.10
CA GLY A 31 28.94 -11.62 -18.32
C GLY A 31 30.40 -12.07 -18.16
N GLU A 32 30.89 -12.81 -19.16
CA GLU A 32 32.25 -13.38 -19.19
C GLU A 32 33.36 -12.34 -19.02
N ASP A 33 33.09 -11.08 -19.40
CA ASP A 33 34.01 -9.94 -19.31
C ASP A 33 34.07 -9.27 -17.91
N LYS A 34 33.51 -9.89 -16.87
CA LYS A 34 33.29 -9.26 -15.54
C LYS A 34 32.54 -7.91 -15.63
N ARG A 35 31.59 -7.80 -16.56
CA ARG A 35 30.69 -6.65 -16.70
C ARG A 35 29.26 -7.06 -16.37
N ILE A 36 28.49 -6.11 -15.84
CA ILE A 36 27.07 -6.33 -15.56
C ILE A 36 26.32 -6.49 -16.89
N GLU A 37 25.73 -7.67 -17.09
CA GLU A 37 24.94 -8.00 -18.26
C GLU A 37 23.46 -7.73 -17.99
N GLU A 38 22.96 -8.19 -16.84
CA GLU A 38 21.56 -8.00 -16.42
C GLU A 38 21.45 -7.73 -14.92
N ILE A 39 20.43 -6.97 -14.53
CA ILE A 39 20.03 -6.78 -13.14
C ILE A 39 18.54 -7.10 -13.02
N HIS A 40 18.22 -8.06 -12.17
CA HIS A 40 16.85 -8.45 -11.85
C HIS A 40 16.52 -7.90 -10.48
N VAL A 41 15.55 -7.00 -10.42
CA VAL A 41 15.12 -6.34 -9.19
C VAL A 41 13.70 -6.73 -8.87
N LEU A 42 13.52 -7.25 -7.66
CA LEU A 42 12.22 -7.47 -7.06
C LEU A 42 11.91 -6.28 -6.16
N ALA A 43 10.82 -5.57 -6.45
CA ALA A 43 10.41 -4.39 -5.71
C ALA A 43 8.93 -4.45 -5.28
N GLU A 44 8.56 -3.63 -4.32
CA GLU A 44 7.17 -3.33 -4.00
C GLU A 44 6.57 -2.40 -5.08
N ASP A 45 5.25 -2.45 -5.26
CA ASP A 45 4.51 -1.66 -6.27
C ASP A 45 4.20 -0.22 -5.84
N ASN A 46 4.80 0.25 -4.74
CA ASN A 46 4.57 1.56 -4.15
C ASN A 46 5.09 2.73 -5.03
N ARG A 47 6.04 2.45 -5.94
CA ARG A 47 6.66 3.44 -6.84
C ARG A 47 6.64 2.99 -8.28
N ASN A 48 6.76 3.95 -9.21
CA ASN A 48 6.85 3.64 -10.63
C ASN A 48 8.20 2.96 -10.96
N ALA A 49 8.17 1.86 -11.71
CA ALA A 49 9.37 1.14 -12.15
C ALA A 49 10.43 2.06 -12.80
N LYS A 50 10.04 3.05 -13.61
CA LYS A 50 10.99 3.99 -14.23
C LYS A 50 11.77 4.83 -13.21
N GLN A 51 11.17 5.13 -12.06
CA GLN A 51 11.87 5.83 -10.98
C GLN A 51 12.90 4.91 -10.32
N LEU A 52 12.55 3.65 -10.06
CA LEU A 52 13.49 2.67 -9.52
C LEU A 52 14.68 2.44 -10.47
N VAL A 53 14.43 2.28 -11.78
CA VAL A 53 15.48 2.16 -12.79
C VAL A 53 16.46 3.33 -12.68
N ARG A 54 15.94 4.57 -12.61
CA ARG A 54 16.77 5.77 -12.52
C ARG A 54 17.56 5.85 -11.21
N ASP A 55 16.96 5.44 -10.09
CA ASP A 55 17.64 5.40 -8.79
C ASP A 55 18.80 4.39 -8.83
N ILE A 56 18.60 3.22 -9.41
CA ILE A 56 19.62 2.18 -9.59
C ILE A 56 20.73 2.67 -10.52
N GLU A 57 20.40 3.26 -11.68
CA GLU A 57 21.39 3.85 -12.59
C GLU A 57 22.22 4.92 -11.90
N THR A 58 21.59 5.79 -11.12
CA THR A 58 22.26 6.86 -10.38
C THR A 58 23.19 6.28 -9.32
N LEU A 59 22.74 5.28 -8.56
CA LEU A 59 23.54 4.61 -7.54
C LEU A 59 24.78 3.95 -8.16
N LEU A 60 24.60 3.16 -9.22
CA LEU A 60 25.69 2.47 -9.91
C LEU A 60 26.70 3.44 -10.53
N ARG A 61 26.22 4.56 -11.09
CA ARG A 61 27.10 5.59 -11.63
C ARG A 61 27.92 6.28 -10.54
N VAL A 62 27.34 6.55 -9.38
CA VAL A 62 28.02 7.27 -8.29
C VAL A 62 29.00 6.36 -7.54
N GLU A 63 28.59 5.15 -7.17
CA GLU A 63 29.39 4.25 -6.32
C GLU A 63 30.48 3.50 -7.11
N TYR A 64 30.16 3.13 -8.35
CA TYR A 64 31.02 2.26 -9.18
C TYR A 64 31.50 2.93 -10.47
N GLY A 65 30.99 4.11 -10.84
CA GLY A 65 31.35 4.76 -12.11
C GLY A 65 30.85 4.02 -13.35
N ILE A 66 29.88 3.10 -13.20
CA ILE A 66 29.39 2.26 -14.29
C ILE A 66 28.19 2.92 -14.95
N GLU A 67 28.25 3.10 -16.27
CA GLU A 67 27.08 3.44 -17.06
C GLU A 67 26.37 2.15 -17.49
N LEU A 68 25.20 1.92 -16.89
CA LEU A 68 24.33 0.81 -17.21
C LEU A 68 23.11 1.32 -17.98
N ASP A 69 22.76 0.66 -19.08
CA ASP A 69 21.55 0.97 -19.85
C ASP A 69 20.33 0.39 -19.15
N HIS A 70 19.27 1.19 -18.96
CA HIS A 70 17.97 0.76 -18.46
C HIS A 70 17.43 -0.55 -19.09
N LYS A 71 17.79 -0.88 -20.33
CA LYS A 71 17.39 -2.15 -20.99
C LYS A 71 17.90 -3.39 -20.28
N LYS A 72 18.98 -3.28 -19.50
CA LYS A 72 19.57 -4.36 -18.71
C LYS A 72 18.91 -4.52 -17.34
N ILE A 73 18.02 -3.60 -16.95
CA ILE A 73 17.33 -3.63 -15.65
C ILE A 73 15.93 -4.17 -15.86
N SER A 74 15.69 -5.38 -15.36
CA SER A 74 14.36 -5.97 -15.26
C SER A 74 13.81 -5.74 -13.85
N ILE A 75 12.67 -5.03 -13.76
CA ILE A 75 11.99 -4.82 -12.49
C ILE A 75 10.71 -5.64 -12.46
N VAL A 76 10.64 -6.54 -11.48
CA VAL A 76 9.44 -7.29 -11.13
C VAL A 76 8.85 -6.64 -9.88
N GLN A 77 7.65 -6.08 -10.00
CA GLN A 77 6.97 -5.49 -8.87
C GLN A 77 6.00 -6.51 -8.27
N LEU A 78 6.25 -6.91 -7.02
CA LEU A 78 5.29 -7.66 -6.24
C LEU A 78 4.23 -6.68 -5.74
N GLN A 79 2.99 -6.93 -6.12
CA GLN A 79 1.86 -6.32 -5.45
C GLN A 79 1.88 -6.84 -4.02
N LYS A 80 2.38 -6.03 -3.09
CA LYS A 80 2.27 -6.35 -1.67
C LYS A 80 0.82 -6.12 -1.30
N GLY A 81 0.03 -7.19 -1.49
CA GLY A 81 -1.38 -7.28 -1.17
C GLY A 81 -2.13 -5.99 -1.46
N GLN A 82 -2.45 -5.72 -2.72
CA GLN A 82 -3.52 -4.80 -3.09
C GLN A 82 -3.60 -3.59 -2.15
N ASN A 83 -2.69 -2.63 -2.29
CA ASN A 83 -3.08 -1.26 -1.95
C ASN A 83 -4.11 -0.82 -2.99
N ILE A 84 -5.32 -1.36 -2.83
CA ILE A 84 -6.55 -0.72 -3.22
C ILE A 84 -6.50 0.65 -2.51
N SER A 85 -5.89 1.63 -3.19
CA SER A 85 -6.38 3.00 -3.14
C SER A 85 -7.73 3.12 -3.84
N GLY A 86 -8.49 2.04 -3.98
CA GLY A 86 -9.95 2.11 -3.96
C GLY A 86 -10.39 2.40 -2.53
N ASP A 87 -10.27 3.67 -2.14
CA ASP A 87 -11.03 4.30 -1.07
C ASP A 87 -11.60 3.30 -0.03
N LYS A 88 -10.76 2.67 0.82
CA LYS A 88 -11.20 1.85 1.99
C LYS A 88 -12.05 2.66 2.99
N ARG A 89 -12.32 3.92 2.65
CA ARG A 89 -13.21 4.82 3.35
C ARG A 89 -14.65 4.41 3.08
N VAL A 90 -15.24 3.88 4.13
CA VAL A 90 -16.68 3.74 4.23
C VAL A 90 -17.31 5.14 4.22
N LYS A 91 -18.36 5.34 3.41
CA LYS A 91 -19.12 6.60 3.32
C LYS A 91 -20.46 6.44 4.01
N ILE A 92 -20.92 7.49 4.67
CA ILE A 92 -22.28 7.50 5.22
C ILE A 92 -23.23 7.64 4.02
N ASN A 93 -24.07 6.62 3.81
CA ASN A 93 -25.10 6.63 2.77
C ASN A 93 -26.38 7.29 3.26
N ALA A 94 -26.80 6.95 4.49
CA ALA A 94 -28.01 7.51 5.10
C ALA A 94 -27.90 7.54 6.63
N ILE A 95 -28.54 8.55 7.22
CA ILE A 95 -28.84 8.60 8.65
C ILE A 95 -30.33 8.86 8.76
N SER A 96 -31.02 8.01 9.50
CA SER A 96 -32.46 8.14 9.73
C SER A 96 -32.79 7.78 11.16
N TYR A 97 -33.96 8.23 11.62
CA TYR A 97 -34.47 7.85 12.92
C TYR A 97 -36.00 7.79 12.91
N SER A 98 -36.55 6.95 13.78
CA SER A 98 -37.98 6.88 14.04
C SER A 98 -38.26 7.27 15.49
N LEU A 99 -39.41 7.90 15.73
CA LEU A 99 -39.88 8.26 17.07
C LEU A 99 -41.21 7.55 17.31
N GLN A 100 -41.22 6.68 18.32
CA GLN A 100 -42.43 6.02 18.79
C GLN A 100 -42.65 6.40 20.26
N GLY A 101 -43.51 7.41 20.48
CA GLY A 101 -43.71 7.99 21.80
C GLY A 101 -42.42 8.62 22.34
N ASN A 102 -41.89 8.06 23.44
CA ASN A 102 -40.63 8.50 24.05
C ASN A 102 -39.42 7.63 23.66
N GLN A 103 -39.58 6.74 22.68
CA GLN A 103 -38.51 5.89 22.18
C GLN A 103 -38.01 6.45 20.85
N LEU A 104 -36.69 6.60 20.73
CA LEU A 104 -35.98 6.93 19.51
C LEU A 104 -35.28 5.68 19.01
N GLU A 105 -35.48 5.35 17.74
CA GLU A 105 -34.71 4.34 17.02
C GLU A 105 -33.83 5.07 16.00
N ALA A 106 -32.51 4.98 16.13
CA ALA A 106 -31.54 5.54 15.21
C ALA A 106 -31.06 4.46 14.24
N MET A 107 -30.94 4.81 12.97
CA MET A 107 -30.46 3.92 11.93
C MET A 107 -29.40 4.63 11.08
N VAL A 108 -28.24 4.00 10.95
CA VAL A 108 -27.10 4.50 10.18
C VAL A 108 -26.77 3.50 9.10
N GLU A 109 -26.63 3.99 7.87
CA GLU A 109 -26.25 3.20 6.72
C GLU A 109 -24.91 3.69 6.16
N LEU A 110 -24.03 2.73 5.95
CA LEU A 110 -22.67 2.88 5.51
C LEU A 110 -22.50 2.19 4.16
N ALA A 111 -21.94 2.87 3.16
CA ALA A 111 -21.64 2.33 1.85
C ALA A 111 -20.15 2.11 1.67
N PHE A 112 -19.79 0.93 1.15
CA PHE A 112 -18.44 0.62 0.71
C PHE A 112 -18.49 -0.19 -0.60
N ALA A 113 -17.80 0.30 -1.62
CA ALA A 113 -17.82 -0.24 -2.98
C ALA A 113 -19.26 -0.42 -3.54
N LYS A 114 -19.80 -1.65 -3.53
CA LYS A 114 -21.15 -2.01 -3.99
C LYS A 114 -22.02 -2.62 -2.89
N LYS A 115 -21.57 -2.57 -1.63
CA LYS A 115 -22.27 -3.11 -0.47
C LYS A 115 -22.70 -1.98 0.46
N THR A 116 -23.81 -2.21 1.15
CA THR A 116 -24.36 -1.33 2.16
C THR A 116 -24.45 -2.07 3.48
N TYR A 117 -24.01 -1.43 4.56
CA TYR A 117 -24.00 -1.95 5.91
C TYR A 117 -24.87 -1.06 6.77
N GLN A 118 -25.69 -1.66 7.62
CA GLN A 118 -26.66 -0.92 8.41
C GLN A 118 -26.50 -1.27 9.88
N GLY A 119 -26.57 -0.25 10.73
CA GLY A 119 -26.63 -0.40 12.18
C GLY A 119 -27.83 0.35 12.73
N ARG A 120 -28.38 -0.18 13.82
CA ARG A 120 -29.62 0.27 14.46
C ARG A 120 -29.45 0.30 15.97
N SER A 121 -29.92 1.36 16.60
CA SER A 121 -30.00 1.43 18.05
C SER A 121 -31.33 1.99 18.47
N SER A 122 -31.80 1.62 19.66
CA SER A 122 -33.06 2.11 20.19
C SER A 122 -32.93 2.47 21.66
N GLY A 123 -33.58 3.56 22.08
CA GLY A 123 -33.60 3.94 23.49
C GLY A 123 -34.46 5.17 23.75
N ILE A 124 -34.39 5.67 24.97
CA ILE A 124 -35.20 6.82 25.41
C ILE A 124 -34.78 8.08 24.66
N ASN A 125 -35.75 8.81 24.10
CA ASN A 125 -35.54 10.09 23.42
C ASN A 125 -35.26 11.20 24.45
N SER A 126 -33.99 11.39 24.78
CA SER A 126 -33.54 12.46 25.68
C SER A 126 -32.30 13.13 25.12
N ARG A 127 -32.10 14.42 25.43
CA ARG A 127 -30.97 15.21 24.90
C ARG A 127 -29.61 14.53 25.08
N ARG A 128 -29.42 13.81 26.19
CA ARG A 128 -28.16 13.09 26.48
C ARG A 128 -28.06 11.75 25.73
N ASN A 129 -29.18 11.07 25.53
CA ASN A 129 -29.19 9.73 24.95
C ASN A 129 -29.23 9.74 23.41
N ASN A 130 -29.77 10.80 22.80
CA ASN A 130 -29.91 10.88 21.34
C ASN A 130 -28.57 10.75 20.61
N LEU A 131 -27.55 11.48 21.03
CA LEU A 131 -26.21 11.39 20.43
C LEU A 131 -25.58 10.00 20.63
N ARG A 132 -25.83 9.38 21.79
CA ARG A 132 -25.33 8.03 22.09
C ARG A 132 -25.96 6.99 21.18
N LEU A 133 -27.27 7.08 20.93
CA LEU A 133 -27.97 6.17 20.04
C LEU A 133 -27.39 6.22 18.62
N PHE A 134 -27.17 7.41 18.05
CA PHE A 134 -26.51 7.52 16.74
C PHE A 134 -25.07 6.97 16.73
N ALA A 135 -24.32 7.15 17.81
CA ALA A 135 -22.98 6.57 17.92
C ALA A 135 -23.02 5.03 17.97
N GLU A 136 -23.95 4.45 18.74
CA GLU A 136 -24.14 3.00 18.82
C GLU A 136 -24.57 2.40 17.48
N ALA A 137 -25.53 3.03 16.78
CA ALA A 137 -25.94 2.61 15.44
C ALA A 137 -24.78 2.72 14.42
N THR A 138 -23.91 3.72 14.56
CA THR A 138 -22.72 3.83 13.71
C THR A 138 -21.71 2.71 14.00
N LEU A 139 -21.47 2.40 15.28
CA LEU A 139 -20.55 1.34 15.69
C LEU A 139 -21.02 -0.03 15.19
N GLU A 140 -22.32 -0.31 15.26
CA GLU A 140 -22.88 -1.55 14.72
C GLU A 140 -22.71 -1.64 13.20
N ALA A 141 -22.97 -0.55 12.46
CA ALA A 141 -22.75 -0.52 11.02
C ALA A 141 -21.28 -0.76 10.64
N VAL A 142 -20.34 -0.22 11.44
CA VAL A 142 -18.90 -0.44 11.26
C VAL A 142 -18.50 -1.88 11.62
N ASN A 143 -19.05 -2.46 12.69
CA ASN A 143 -18.78 -3.85 13.04
C ASN A 143 -19.24 -4.81 11.93
N SER A 144 -20.44 -4.59 11.39
CA SER A 144 -20.95 -5.37 10.25
C SER A 144 -20.04 -5.26 9.02
N PHE A 145 -19.48 -4.08 8.76
CA PHE A 145 -18.47 -3.88 7.71
C PHE A 145 -17.17 -4.66 8.00
N LEU A 146 -16.68 -4.64 9.24
CA LEU A 146 -15.44 -5.31 9.62
C LEU A 146 -15.57 -6.84 9.56
N GLU A 147 -16.71 -7.40 9.97
CA GLU A 147 -16.98 -8.85 9.91
C GLU A 147 -16.96 -9.38 8.46
N ASP A 148 -17.55 -8.63 7.51
CA ASP A 148 -17.56 -8.97 6.09
C ASP A 148 -16.20 -8.75 5.39
N GLY A 149 -15.32 -7.93 5.97
CA GLY A 149 -13.98 -7.65 5.46
C GLY A 149 -12.86 -8.59 5.96
N ILE A 150 -13.16 -9.48 6.92
CA ILE A 150 -12.20 -10.45 7.51
C ILE A 150 -12.36 -11.87 6.91
N SER A 151 -13.35 -12.10 6.03
CA SER A 151 -13.50 -13.35 5.25
C SER A 151 -12.92 -13.23 3.84
#